data_AF-A0A7S6VVT7-F1
#
_entry.id   AF-A0A7S6VVT7-F1
#
_cell.length_a   1.000
_cell.length_b   1.000
_cell.length_c   1.000
_cell.angle_alpha   90.00
_cell.angle_beta   90.00
_cell.angle_gamma   90.00
#
_symmetry.space_group_name_H-M   'P 1'
#
loop_
_entity.id
_entity.type
_entity.pdbx_description
1 polymer ?
#
loop_
_entity_poly.entity_id
_entity_poly.type
_entity_poly.pdbx_seq_one_letter_code
_entity_poly.pdbx_strand_id
1 'polypeptide(L)'
;MANKTIFASRTAKVKPPLGLNEVGGRAYPLKSRSALAQLAATGTLNHTFYQDAQVQLDQILTLALEVEPEFVAKTAIYARQHAHMKDTPVVLLALLSELDADLFKQLFPIIIDNGKQLRNFVQIMRAGIIGRKSLGSLPKRMVNDWILTANDQQLMAANIGNSPSLADVLKMTHPKPKTEQYNAFFAYVLGKDYAIEQLPPQIQALEQFRLGQTTEVPKVPMQLLTNLNLTAAQWAEIAKNGSWQMLRMNLNTFLRHGVFEIKGMTKIIADKLMDETAIAKSRVLPYQLMMAWSALADGMPHEIANALKFAMQRAIAHVPKLSGNVVIAIDVSGSMGSPVTGYRKGATSQLRCVDAAALFASAFKYVNPSIRLMPFDTQVRALSNLTKVQQYLRKKTLGDRQEEIDIFALAKKFANMCGGGTDCSKPLEQLVKENAEVDLVIYFSDNESWLDQIRGLKHSTGMMIYWNKLKQQNPNAKLVCVDLQPYATAQMPEQKDVMNIGGFSDTVFKLIESFTNNEMHADHWVGEIEKIEIPQSQLHAS
;
A
#
# COMPACT_ATOMS: atom_id res chain seq x y z
N MET A 1 4.62 55.24 -2.87
CA MET A 1 3.85 54.00 -3.11
C MET A 1 3.39 53.46 -1.77
N ALA A 2 2.09 53.17 -1.61
CA ALA A 2 1.54 52.67 -0.34
C ALA A 2 2.07 51.26 -0.03
N ASN A 3 2.34 51.00 1.25
CA ASN A 3 2.85 49.71 1.74
C ASN A 3 1.79 48.61 1.58
N LYS A 4 1.95 47.78 0.54
CA LYS A 4 0.96 46.75 0.13
C LYS A 4 0.67 45.71 1.23
N THR A 5 1.54 45.55 2.21
CA THR A 5 1.37 44.63 3.35
C THR A 5 0.41 45.16 4.42
N ILE A 6 0.28 46.49 4.54
CA ILE A 6 -0.61 47.13 5.53
C ILE A 6 -2.01 47.37 4.94
N PHE A 7 -2.11 47.60 3.63
CA PHE A 7 -3.37 47.87 2.93
C PHE A 7 -3.96 46.65 2.20
N ALA A 8 -3.49 45.43 2.49
CA ALA A 8 -4.19 44.22 2.08
C ALA A 8 -5.56 44.21 2.79
N SER A 9 -6.65 44.37 2.02
CA SER A 9 -8.00 44.15 2.53
C SER A 9 -8.01 42.82 3.28
N ARG A 10 -8.58 42.76 4.49
CA ARG A 10 -8.94 41.50 5.16
C ARG A 10 -9.67 40.64 4.13
N THR A 11 -8.96 39.74 3.46
CA THR A 11 -9.54 38.80 2.53
C THR A 11 -10.47 37.96 3.38
N ALA A 12 -11.78 38.14 3.20
CA ALA A 12 -12.75 37.26 3.79
C ALA A 12 -12.28 35.84 3.45
N LYS A 13 -12.06 34.98 4.46
CA LYS A 13 -11.66 33.58 4.26
C LYS A 13 -12.65 32.99 3.27
N VAL A 14 -12.24 32.81 2.01
CA VAL A 14 -13.08 32.23 0.97
C VAL A 14 -13.42 30.84 1.47
N LYS A 15 -14.72 30.57 1.69
CA LYS A 15 -15.15 29.25 2.13
C LYS A 15 -14.78 28.25 1.03
N PRO A 16 -14.21 27.09 1.38
CA PRO A 16 -13.90 26.08 0.38
C PRO A 16 -15.19 25.65 -0.36
N PRO A 17 -15.11 25.39 -1.68
CA PRO A 17 -16.26 24.97 -2.46
C PRO A 17 -16.84 23.67 -1.88
N LEU A 18 -18.15 23.57 -1.78
CA LEU A 18 -18.83 22.39 -1.25
C LEU A 18 -19.47 21.63 -2.42
N GLY A 19 -19.06 20.37 -2.59
CA GLY A 19 -19.62 19.45 -3.56
C GLY A 19 -20.35 18.29 -2.87
N LEU A 20 -20.46 17.18 -3.60
CA LEU A 20 -20.98 15.92 -3.10
C LEU A 20 -19.90 14.84 -3.22
N ASN A 21 -19.90 13.88 -2.30
CA ASN A 21 -19.13 12.64 -2.41
C ASN A 21 -19.90 11.59 -3.23
N GLU A 22 -19.35 10.37 -3.35
CA GLU A 22 -19.88 9.32 -4.22
C GLU A 22 -21.26 8.83 -3.79
N VAL A 23 -21.61 8.98 -2.51
CA VAL A 23 -22.93 8.63 -1.95
C VAL A 23 -23.92 9.80 -1.89
N GLY A 24 -23.59 10.96 -2.46
CA GLY A 24 -24.44 12.15 -2.46
C GLY A 24 -24.48 12.89 -1.11
N GLY A 25 -23.60 12.55 -0.19
CA GLY A 25 -23.27 13.30 1.01
C GLY A 25 -22.46 14.57 0.67
N ARG A 26 -22.49 15.59 1.55
CA ARG A 26 -21.71 16.81 1.33
C ARG A 26 -20.23 16.51 1.56
N ALA A 27 -19.37 17.01 0.69
CA ALA A 27 -17.93 16.90 0.84
C ALA A 27 -17.21 18.05 0.12
N TYR A 28 -15.93 18.23 0.44
CA TYR A 28 -15.09 19.24 -0.19
C TYR A 28 -14.23 18.57 -1.28
N PRO A 29 -14.31 18.99 -2.55
CA PRO A 29 -13.43 18.48 -3.58
C PRO A 29 -11.99 18.88 -3.30
N LEU A 30 -11.08 17.93 -3.50
CA LEU A 30 -9.64 18.17 -3.40
C LEU A 30 -9.15 18.99 -4.60
N LYS A 31 -8.10 19.79 -4.39
CA LYS A 31 -7.39 20.47 -5.49
C LYS A 31 -6.65 19.44 -6.35
N SER A 32 -6.39 19.74 -7.63
CA SER A 32 -5.86 18.76 -8.58
C SER A 32 -4.58 18.05 -8.11
N ARG A 33 -3.61 18.79 -7.54
CA ARG A 33 -2.40 18.19 -6.96
C ARG A 33 -2.67 17.25 -5.77
N SER A 34 -3.51 17.67 -4.83
CA SER A 34 -3.91 16.86 -3.67
C SER A 34 -4.74 15.64 -4.09
N ALA A 35 -5.64 15.80 -5.06
CA ALA A 35 -6.44 14.72 -5.63
C ALA A 35 -5.57 13.70 -6.36
N LEU A 36 -4.60 14.15 -7.17
CA LEU A 36 -3.65 13.25 -7.83
C LEU A 36 -2.80 12.49 -6.80
N ALA A 37 -2.28 13.16 -5.77
CA ALA A 37 -1.55 12.52 -4.69
C ALA A 37 -2.39 11.44 -3.98
N GLN A 38 -3.64 11.79 -3.64
CA GLN A 38 -4.62 10.89 -3.03
C GLN A 38 -4.82 9.63 -3.86
N LEU A 39 -5.21 9.79 -5.13
CA LEU A 39 -5.43 8.66 -6.04
C LEU A 39 -4.14 7.88 -6.32
N ALA A 40 -2.98 8.54 -6.37
CA ALA A 40 -1.71 7.88 -6.64
C ALA A 40 -1.25 6.98 -5.48
N ALA A 41 -1.59 7.32 -4.23
CA ALA A 41 -1.19 6.56 -3.05
C ALA A 41 -2.22 5.51 -2.58
N THR A 42 -3.48 5.63 -3.00
CA THR A 42 -4.58 4.72 -2.63
C THR A 42 -5.15 3.93 -3.81
N GLY A 43 -5.06 4.46 -5.03
CA GLY A 43 -5.66 3.89 -6.22
C GLY A 43 -4.87 2.68 -6.72
N THR A 44 -5.49 1.50 -6.65
CA THR A 44 -4.89 0.25 -7.14
C THR A 44 -5.41 -0.18 -8.52
N LEU A 45 -6.21 0.65 -9.19
CA LEU A 45 -6.84 0.37 -10.49
C LEU A 45 -7.69 -0.92 -10.48
N ASN A 46 -8.43 -1.12 -9.39
CA ASN A 46 -9.41 -2.20 -9.22
C ASN A 46 -10.74 -1.59 -8.79
N HIS A 47 -11.86 -2.29 -9.01
CA HIS A 47 -13.18 -1.79 -8.61
C HIS A 47 -13.24 -1.59 -7.09
N THR A 48 -13.57 -0.39 -6.62
CA THR A 48 -13.83 -0.13 -5.20
C THR A 48 -15.34 -0.23 -4.93
N PHE A 49 -15.79 0.13 -3.73
CA PHE A 49 -17.21 0.03 -3.37
C PHE A 49 -18.09 0.95 -4.22
N TYR A 50 -17.61 2.17 -4.51
CA TYR A 50 -18.38 3.19 -5.22
C TYR A 50 -17.83 3.51 -6.62
N GLN A 51 -16.59 3.12 -6.97
CA GLN A 51 -15.98 3.48 -8.26
C GLN A 51 -15.46 2.28 -9.06
N ASP A 52 -15.64 2.36 -10.38
CA ASP A 52 -15.09 1.42 -11.36
C ASP A 52 -13.59 1.69 -11.60
N ALA A 53 -12.81 0.63 -11.88
CA ALA A 53 -11.39 0.74 -12.17
C ALA A 53 -11.08 1.67 -13.37
N GLN A 54 -11.96 1.70 -14.39
CA GLN A 54 -11.81 2.58 -15.54
C GLN A 54 -12.05 4.05 -15.16
N VAL A 55 -13.07 4.32 -14.34
CA VAL A 55 -13.38 5.69 -13.87
C VAL A 55 -12.22 6.25 -13.06
N GLN A 56 -11.63 5.44 -12.17
CA GLN A 56 -10.44 5.83 -11.43
C GLN A 56 -9.25 6.14 -12.34
N LEU A 57 -9.03 5.31 -13.36
CA LEU A 57 -7.95 5.52 -14.32
C LEU A 57 -8.13 6.83 -15.09
N ASP A 58 -9.34 7.09 -15.58
CA ASP A 58 -9.68 8.32 -16.30
C ASP A 58 -9.48 9.54 -15.40
N GLN A 59 -9.91 9.48 -14.13
CA GLN A 59 -9.66 10.53 -13.14
C GLN A 59 -8.17 10.80 -12.92
N ILE A 60 -7.35 9.76 -12.76
CA ILE A 60 -5.89 9.90 -12.59
C ILE A 60 -5.29 10.60 -13.82
N LEU A 61 -5.67 10.20 -15.03
CA LEU A 61 -5.15 10.79 -16.26
C LEU A 61 -5.59 12.25 -16.41
N THR A 62 -6.86 12.57 -16.15
CA THR A 62 -7.38 13.94 -16.18
C THR A 62 -6.62 14.83 -15.19
N LEU A 63 -6.50 14.41 -13.93
CA LEU A 63 -5.80 15.18 -12.90
C LEU A 63 -4.30 15.34 -13.21
N ALA A 64 -3.66 14.32 -13.77
CA ALA A 64 -2.27 14.40 -14.17
C ALA A 64 -2.04 15.38 -15.34
N LEU A 65 -3.04 15.60 -16.19
CA LEU A 65 -2.99 16.61 -17.27
C LEU A 65 -3.27 18.04 -16.78
N GLU A 66 -3.86 18.21 -15.59
CA GLU A 66 -4.13 19.51 -14.97
C GLU A 66 -2.96 20.07 -14.16
N VAL A 67 -1.90 19.29 -13.98
CA VAL A 67 -0.73 19.65 -13.17
C VAL A 67 0.56 19.54 -13.99
N GLU A 68 1.64 20.08 -13.43
CA GLU A 68 2.92 20.18 -14.10
C GLU A 68 3.58 18.79 -14.24
N PRO A 69 4.21 18.45 -15.39
CA PRO A 69 4.87 17.16 -15.59
C PRO A 69 5.89 16.80 -14.50
N GLU A 70 6.59 17.78 -13.95
CA GLU A 70 7.51 17.58 -12.82
C GLU A 70 6.78 17.06 -11.57
N PHE A 71 5.59 17.59 -11.27
CA PHE A 71 4.79 17.12 -10.15
C PHE A 71 4.23 15.71 -10.41
N VAL A 72 3.83 15.40 -11.65
CA VAL A 72 3.45 14.03 -12.06
C VAL A 72 4.60 13.07 -11.83
N ALA A 73 5.83 13.45 -12.20
CA ALA A 73 7.03 12.67 -12.00
C ALA A 73 7.31 12.40 -10.51
N LYS A 74 7.31 13.43 -9.67
CA LYS A 74 7.48 13.27 -8.21
C LYS A 74 6.38 12.40 -7.59
N THR A 75 5.14 12.57 -8.03
CA THR A 75 4.00 11.75 -7.59
C THR A 75 4.19 10.27 -7.98
N ALA A 76 4.70 9.98 -9.18
CA ALA A 76 5.01 8.60 -9.60
C ALA A 76 6.10 7.96 -8.72
N ILE A 77 7.16 8.71 -8.40
CA ILE A 77 8.22 8.25 -7.50
C ILE A 77 7.67 8.00 -6.09
N TYR A 78 6.88 8.95 -5.56
CA TYR A 78 6.22 8.81 -4.27
C TYR A 78 5.35 7.54 -4.21
N ALA A 79 4.48 7.37 -5.21
CA ALA A 79 3.59 6.23 -5.31
C ALA A 79 4.37 4.91 -5.32
N ARG A 80 5.50 4.85 -6.04
CA ARG A 80 6.33 3.63 -6.13
C ARG A 80 7.12 3.35 -4.85
N GLN A 81 7.81 4.35 -4.31
CA GLN A 81 8.83 4.16 -3.28
C GLN A 81 8.29 4.31 -1.85
N HIS A 82 7.25 5.12 -1.66
CA HIS A 82 6.68 5.44 -0.34
C HIS A 82 5.29 4.84 -0.13
N ALA A 83 4.40 4.93 -1.13
CA ALA A 83 3.08 4.29 -1.07
C ALA A 83 3.11 2.81 -1.47
N HIS A 84 4.21 2.33 -2.07
CA HIS A 84 4.41 0.94 -2.53
C HIS A 84 3.37 0.47 -3.55
N MET A 85 2.88 1.40 -4.36
CA MET A 85 1.91 1.15 -5.42
C MET A 85 2.59 0.49 -6.63
N LYS A 86 1.78 -0.27 -7.38
CA LYS A 86 2.25 -1.09 -8.49
C LYS A 86 1.86 -0.52 -9.84
N ASP A 87 0.57 -0.30 -10.07
CA ASP A 87 0.09 -0.01 -11.42
C ASP A 87 0.04 1.50 -11.69
N THR A 88 -0.46 2.30 -10.75
CA THR A 88 -0.52 3.77 -10.84
C THR A 88 0.81 4.46 -11.16
N PRO A 89 1.95 4.18 -10.47
CA PRO A 89 3.22 4.81 -10.85
C PRO A 89 3.67 4.47 -12.28
N VAL A 90 3.31 3.29 -12.78
CA VAL A 90 3.62 2.88 -14.16
C VAL A 90 2.71 3.60 -15.17
N VAL A 91 1.45 3.85 -14.82
CA VAL A 91 0.54 4.69 -15.62
C VAL A 91 1.07 6.12 -15.72
N LEU A 92 1.48 6.72 -14.60
CA LEU A 92 2.04 8.07 -14.59
C LEU A 92 3.36 8.14 -15.40
N LEU A 93 4.22 7.12 -15.28
CA LEU A 93 5.41 6.99 -16.14
C LEU A 93 5.03 6.89 -17.63
N ALA A 94 4.02 6.10 -17.97
CA ALA A 94 3.56 5.94 -19.34
C ALA A 94 3.05 7.27 -19.91
N LEU A 95 2.27 8.03 -19.13
CA LEU A 95 1.81 9.37 -19.48
C LEU A 95 2.97 10.35 -19.69
N LEU A 96 4.01 10.32 -18.83
CA LEU A 96 5.20 11.14 -19.01
C LEU A 96 5.93 10.86 -20.34
N SER A 97 5.79 9.67 -20.93
CA SER A 97 6.35 9.37 -22.25
C SER A 97 5.69 10.15 -23.41
N GLU A 98 4.56 10.81 -23.14
CA GLU A 98 3.89 11.78 -24.02
C GLU A 98 4.17 13.23 -23.62
N LEU A 99 4.21 13.50 -22.30
CA LEU A 99 4.30 14.86 -21.77
C LEU A 99 5.73 15.42 -21.74
N ASP A 100 6.70 14.60 -21.33
CA ASP A 100 8.08 15.03 -21.15
C ASP A 100 9.05 13.85 -21.29
N ALA A 101 9.75 13.82 -22.43
CA ALA A 101 10.65 12.74 -22.80
C ALA A 101 11.88 12.61 -21.87
N ASP A 102 12.32 13.71 -21.24
CA ASP A 102 13.52 13.69 -20.40
C ASP A 102 13.17 13.25 -18.98
N LEU A 103 12.06 13.71 -18.43
CA LEU A 103 11.50 13.17 -17.19
C LEU A 103 11.19 11.67 -17.33
N PHE A 104 10.58 11.25 -18.44
CA PHE A 104 10.34 9.83 -18.71
C PHE A 104 11.62 8.99 -18.65
N LYS A 105 12.72 9.42 -19.30
CA LYS A 105 14.00 8.71 -19.29
C LYS A 105 14.57 8.59 -17.88
N GLN A 106 14.53 9.67 -17.10
CA GLN A 106 15.05 9.72 -15.73
C GLN A 106 14.28 8.79 -14.80
N LEU A 107 12.95 8.75 -14.92
CA LEU A 107 12.09 7.96 -14.04
C LEU A 107 11.99 6.49 -14.44
N PHE A 108 12.19 6.13 -15.71
CA PHE A 108 12.03 4.75 -16.17
C PHE A 108 12.78 3.73 -15.30
N PRO A 109 14.10 3.86 -15.02
CA PRO A 109 14.81 2.88 -14.18
C PRO A 109 14.37 2.90 -12.71
N ILE A 110 13.77 4.00 -12.23
CA ILE A 110 13.30 4.15 -10.85
C ILE A 110 11.98 3.41 -10.65
N ILE A 111 11.06 3.56 -11.61
CA ILE A 111 9.72 2.98 -11.57
C ILE A 111 9.73 1.52 -12.05
N ILE A 112 10.50 1.22 -13.10
CA ILE A 112 10.64 -0.11 -13.69
C ILE A 112 11.79 -0.86 -13.01
N ASP A 113 11.63 -1.11 -11.71
CA ASP A 113 12.66 -1.75 -10.87
C ASP A 113 12.72 -3.30 -11.01
N ASN A 114 11.75 -3.91 -11.68
CA ASN A 114 11.66 -5.36 -11.86
C ASN A 114 10.88 -5.76 -13.12
N GLY A 115 11.01 -7.03 -13.51
CA GLY A 115 10.38 -7.56 -14.72
C GLY A 115 8.85 -7.58 -14.71
N LYS A 116 8.20 -7.57 -13.54
CA LYS A 116 6.74 -7.40 -13.48
C LYS A 116 6.35 -5.96 -13.86
N GLN A 117 7.04 -4.95 -13.33
CA GLN A 117 6.79 -3.55 -13.71
C GLN A 117 7.08 -3.31 -15.19
N LEU A 118 8.12 -3.95 -15.74
CA LEU A 118 8.41 -3.90 -17.19
C LEU A 118 7.23 -4.42 -18.02
N ARG A 119 6.68 -5.58 -17.65
CA ARG A 119 5.54 -6.19 -18.35
C ARG A 119 4.28 -5.34 -18.18
N ASN A 120 4.02 -4.82 -16.97
CA ASN A 120 2.93 -3.89 -16.72
C ASN A 120 3.03 -2.64 -17.59
N PHE A 121 4.23 -2.04 -17.71
CA PHE A 121 4.46 -0.88 -18.56
C PHE A 121 4.12 -1.19 -20.02
N VAL A 122 4.65 -2.29 -20.55
CA VAL A 122 4.35 -2.72 -21.92
C VAL A 122 2.85 -2.98 -22.12
N GLN A 123 2.16 -3.55 -21.13
CA GLN A 123 0.71 -3.75 -21.18
C GLN A 123 -0.04 -2.42 -21.28
N ILE A 124 0.28 -1.46 -20.42
CA ILE A 124 -0.35 -0.13 -20.39
C ILE A 124 -0.15 0.60 -21.73
N MET A 125 1.07 0.59 -22.25
CA MET A 125 1.41 1.22 -23.54
C MET A 125 0.66 0.59 -24.72
N ARG A 126 0.39 -0.72 -24.67
CA ARG A 126 -0.36 -1.43 -25.73
C ARG A 126 -1.88 -1.28 -25.61
N ALA A 127 -2.38 -1.02 -24.41
CA ALA A 127 -3.80 -0.87 -24.15
C ALA A 127 -4.40 0.37 -24.82
N GLY A 128 -3.60 1.36 -25.23
CA GLY A 128 -4.11 2.58 -25.85
C GLY A 128 -4.48 3.68 -24.85
N ILE A 129 -4.35 3.40 -23.54
CA ILE A 129 -4.92 4.21 -22.45
C ILE A 129 -4.32 5.62 -22.42
N ILE A 130 -3.03 5.76 -22.77
CA ILE A 130 -2.33 7.05 -22.79
C ILE A 130 -2.39 7.75 -24.15
N GLY A 131 -3.28 7.32 -25.06
CA GLY A 131 -3.42 7.90 -26.41
C GLY A 131 -2.57 7.24 -27.50
N ARG A 132 -1.70 6.28 -27.17
CA ARG A 132 -0.97 5.44 -28.14
C ARG A 132 -1.11 3.95 -27.86
N LYS A 133 -1.10 3.14 -28.93
CA LYS A 133 -1.20 1.65 -28.88
C LYS A 133 0.14 0.95 -29.16
N SER A 134 1.22 1.70 -29.30
CA SER A 134 2.58 1.19 -29.56
C SER A 134 3.57 1.81 -28.58
N LEU A 135 4.74 1.19 -28.44
CA LEU A 135 5.79 1.71 -27.56
C LEU A 135 6.45 2.99 -28.10
N GLY A 136 6.44 3.24 -29.42
CA GLY A 136 7.27 4.28 -30.02
C GLY A 136 8.78 4.02 -29.85
N SER A 137 9.63 4.89 -30.40
CA SER A 137 11.09 4.67 -30.42
C SER A 137 11.75 4.77 -29.05
N LEU A 138 11.39 5.81 -28.26
CA LEU A 138 12.02 6.07 -26.97
C LEU A 138 11.64 5.04 -25.89
N PRO A 139 10.35 4.76 -25.61
CA PRO A 139 9.99 3.70 -24.66
C PRO A 139 10.49 2.31 -25.07
N LYS A 140 10.49 1.98 -26.38
CA LYS A 140 11.08 0.73 -26.88
C LYS A 140 12.58 0.65 -26.55
N ARG A 141 13.32 1.74 -26.72
CA ARG A 141 14.73 1.81 -26.33
C ARG A 141 14.91 1.60 -24.84
N MET A 142 14.14 2.29 -23.98
CA MET A 142 14.23 2.13 -22.53
C MET A 142 13.93 0.70 -22.05
N VAL A 143 12.94 0.03 -22.67
CA VAL A 143 12.65 -1.40 -22.42
C VAL A 143 13.84 -2.28 -22.82
N ASN A 144 14.43 -2.04 -23.99
CA ASN A 144 15.62 -2.77 -24.43
C ASN A 144 16.81 -2.53 -23.49
N ASP A 145 17.05 -1.29 -23.07
CA ASP A 145 18.14 -0.95 -22.16
C ASP A 145 17.99 -1.66 -20.83
N TRP A 146 16.77 -1.73 -20.28
CA TRP A 146 16.48 -2.51 -19.08
C TRP A 146 16.80 -4.00 -19.27
N ILE A 147 16.33 -4.61 -20.37
CA ILE A 147 16.57 -6.03 -20.65
C ILE A 147 18.08 -6.31 -20.81
N LEU A 148 18.79 -5.42 -21.47
CA LEU A 148 20.22 -5.55 -21.79
C LEU A 148 21.16 -5.17 -20.64
N THR A 149 20.62 -4.69 -19.51
CA THR A 149 21.37 -4.37 -18.29
C THR A 149 20.96 -5.26 -17.11
N ALA A 150 19.83 -5.95 -17.22
CA ALA A 150 19.33 -6.87 -16.20
C ALA A 150 20.29 -8.06 -16.00
N ASN A 151 20.62 -8.37 -14.75
CA ASN A 151 21.39 -9.59 -14.44
C ASN A 151 20.55 -10.86 -14.65
N ASP A 152 21.21 -12.03 -14.61
CA ASP A 152 20.56 -13.34 -14.81
C ASP A 152 19.35 -13.53 -13.89
N GLN A 153 19.46 -13.15 -12.61
CA GLN A 153 18.38 -13.27 -11.65
C GLN A 153 17.17 -12.39 -12.00
N GLN A 154 17.41 -11.16 -12.45
CA GLN A 154 16.36 -10.23 -12.89
C GLN A 154 15.66 -10.73 -14.16
N LEU A 155 16.42 -11.26 -15.12
CA LEU A 155 15.88 -11.83 -16.37
C LEU A 155 15.05 -13.09 -16.09
N MET A 156 15.52 -13.98 -15.23
CA MET A 156 14.74 -15.14 -14.80
C MET A 156 13.44 -14.73 -14.10
N ALA A 157 13.51 -13.76 -13.17
CA ALA A 157 12.32 -13.25 -12.50
C ALA A 157 11.36 -12.55 -13.48
N ALA A 158 11.88 -11.86 -14.50
CA ALA A 158 11.09 -11.24 -15.55
C ALA A 158 10.36 -12.25 -16.43
N ASN A 159 10.92 -13.45 -16.60
CA ASN A 159 10.30 -14.54 -17.34
C ASN A 159 9.07 -15.14 -16.64
N ILE A 160 8.82 -14.80 -15.37
CA ILE A 160 7.65 -15.28 -14.64
C ILE A 160 6.43 -14.41 -14.96
N GLY A 161 5.41 -15.02 -15.56
CA GLY A 161 4.11 -14.41 -15.86
C GLY A 161 3.87 -14.18 -17.36
N ASN A 162 2.60 -14.18 -17.77
CA ASN A 162 2.22 -14.41 -19.17
C ASN A 162 1.38 -13.31 -19.81
N SER A 163 1.27 -12.12 -19.21
CA SER A 163 0.41 -11.05 -19.74
C SER A 163 1.02 -9.65 -19.55
N PRO A 164 1.79 -9.14 -20.53
CA PRO A 164 2.48 -9.94 -21.56
C PRO A 164 3.55 -10.85 -20.93
N SER A 165 3.97 -11.89 -21.65
CA SER A 165 5.14 -12.69 -21.27
C SER A 165 6.45 -11.97 -21.64
N LEU A 166 7.59 -12.38 -21.06
CA LEU A 166 8.88 -11.85 -21.49
C LEU A 166 9.14 -12.14 -22.98
N ALA A 167 8.71 -13.31 -23.47
CA ALA A 167 8.78 -13.67 -24.89
C ALA A 167 8.05 -12.66 -25.79
N ASP A 168 6.86 -12.19 -25.38
CA ASP A 168 6.10 -11.17 -26.12
C ASP A 168 6.83 -9.82 -26.13
N VAL A 169 7.46 -9.45 -25.00
CA VAL A 169 8.27 -8.23 -24.92
C VAL A 169 9.46 -8.33 -25.88
N LEU A 170 10.20 -9.44 -25.86
CA LEU A 170 11.35 -9.67 -26.74
C LEU A 170 10.96 -9.62 -28.23
N LYS A 171 9.83 -10.24 -28.59
CA LYS A 171 9.29 -10.22 -29.97
C LYS A 171 8.91 -8.83 -30.45
N MET A 172 8.60 -7.91 -29.53
CA MET A 172 8.14 -6.56 -29.87
C MET A 172 9.27 -5.54 -29.85
N THR A 173 10.22 -5.66 -28.91
CA THR A 173 11.29 -4.67 -28.75
C THR A 173 12.58 -5.06 -29.44
N HIS A 174 12.75 -6.35 -29.80
CA HIS A 174 13.91 -6.88 -30.51
C HIS A 174 15.27 -6.40 -29.94
N PRO A 175 15.54 -6.62 -28.63
CA PRO A 175 16.83 -6.26 -28.07
C PRO A 175 17.94 -7.07 -28.73
N LYS A 176 19.06 -6.43 -29.08
CA LYS A 176 20.24 -7.11 -29.62
C LYS A 176 21.07 -7.67 -28.45
N PRO A 177 21.23 -8.99 -28.31
CA PRO A 177 21.96 -9.59 -27.20
C PRO A 177 23.43 -9.11 -27.21
N LYS A 178 23.97 -8.81 -26.02
CA LYS A 178 25.36 -8.34 -25.83
C LYS A 178 26.37 -9.48 -25.78
N THR A 179 25.93 -10.68 -25.43
CA THR A 179 26.78 -11.86 -25.20
C THR A 179 26.10 -13.12 -25.74
N GLU A 180 26.88 -14.19 -25.94
CA GLU A 180 26.34 -15.51 -26.31
C GLU A 180 25.35 -16.03 -25.27
N GLN A 181 25.63 -15.82 -23.98
CA GLN A 181 24.72 -16.20 -22.90
C GLN A 181 23.36 -15.49 -22.98
N TYR A 182 23.34 -14.19 -23.32
CA TYR A 182 22.10 -13.46 -23.55
C TYR A 182 21.37 -13.97 -24.79
N ASN A 183 22.10 -14.28 -25.85
CA ASN A 183 21.51 -14.84 -27.06
C ASN A 183 20.85 -16.20 -26.78
N ALA A 184 21.54 -17.09 -26.06
CA ALA A 184 21.00 -18.38 -25.64
C ALA A 184 19.79 -18.21 -24.72
N PHE A 185 19.84 -17.30 -23.75
CA PHE A 185 18.70 -17.02 -22.88
C PHE A 185 17.49 -16.47 -23.64
N PHE A 186 17.68 -15.54 -24.59
CA PHE A 186 16.59 -15.04 -25.44
C PHE A 186 16.01 -16.15 -26.33
N ALA A 187 16.86 -17.00 -26.90
CA ALA A 187 16.42 -18.16 -27.67
C ALA A 187 15.59 -19.12 -26.80
N TYR A 188 16.05 -19.43 -25.59
CA TYR A 188 15.32 -20.23 -24.60
C TYR A 188 13.94 -19.64 -24.27
N VAL A 189 13.86 -18.34 -23.95
CA VAL A 189 12.58 -17.67 -23.65
C VAL A 189 11.64 -17.64 -24.87
N LEU A 190 12.19 -17.52 -26.08
CA LEU A 190 11.42 -17.49 -27.32
C LEU A 190 11.01 -18.89 -27.82
N GLY A 191 11.51 -19.97 -27.21
CA GLY A 191 11.31 -21.34 -27.69
C GLY A 191 12.01 -21.64 -29.01
N LYS A 192 13.17 -21.02 -29.24
CA LYS A 192 14.07 -21.30 -30.38
C LYS A 192 15.18 -22.28 -29.97
N ASP A 193 15.95 -22.78 -30.93
CA ASP A 193 17.12 -23.61 -30.63
C ASP A 193 18.18 -22.84 -29.83
N TYR A 194 18.73 -23.47 -28.80
CA TYR A 194 19.78 -22.93 -27.94
C TYR A 194 20.73 -24.05 -27.50
N ALA A 195 21.97 -23.68 -27.17
CA ALA A 195 22.93 -24.57 -26.51
C ALA A 195 22.76 -24.46 -24.99
N ILE A 196 22.55 -25.59 -24.30
CA ILE A 196 22.32 -25.61 -22.85
C ILE A 196 23.54 -25.03 -22.11
N GLU A 197 24.74 -25.34 -22.60
CA GLU A 197 26.02 -24.94 -22.00
C GLU A 197 26.22 -23.42 -22.01
N GLN A 198 25.52 -22.72 -22.91
CA GLN A 198 25.54 -21.26 -23.02
C GLN A 198 24.49 -20.57 -22.13
N LEU A 199 23.54 -21.31 -21.56
CA LEU A 199 22.54 -20.72 -20.66
C LEU A 199 23.16 -20.30 -19.32
N PRO A 200 22.52 -19.38 -18.58
CA PRO A 200 22.92 -19.10 -17.20
C PRO A 200 22.95 -20.40 -16.36
N PRO A 201 23.94 -20.61 -15.47
CA PRO A 201 24.09 -21.86 -14.70
C PRO A 201 22.83 -22.27 -13.94
N GLN A 202 22.05 -21.30 -13.47
CA GLN A 202 20.78 -21.53 -12.76
C GLN A 202 19.69 -22.11 -13.67
N ILE A 203 19.65 -21.71 -14.95
CA ILE A 203 18.73 -22.28 -15.94
C ILE A 203 19.21 -23.66 -16.37
N GLN A 204 20.52 -23.88 -16.52
CA GLN A 204 21.07 -25.21 -16.78
C GLN A 204 20.65 -26.21 -15.70
N ALA A 205 20.83 -25.84 -14.42
CA ALA A 205 20.41 -26.64 -13.29
C ALA A 205 18.89 -26.88 -13.25
N LEU A 206 18.08 -25.87 -13.66
CA LEU A 206 16.63 -26.03 -13.78
C LEU A 206 16.24 -27.05 -14.85
N GLU A 207 16.89 -27.04 -16.01
CA GLU A 207 16.62 -28.01 -17.07
C GLU A 207 17.06 -29.42 -16.68
N GLN A 208 18.25 -29.57 -16.08
CA GLN A 208 18.70 -30.86 -15.53
C GLN A 208 17.73 -31.41 -14.48
N PHE A 209 17.21 -30.54 -13.61
CA PHE A 209 16.23 -30.91 -12.60
C PHE A 209 14.89 -31.33 -13.23
N ARG A 210 14.39 -30.60 -14.25
CA ARG A 210 13.16 -30.93 -14.98
C ARG A 210 13.26 -32.26 -15.73
N LEU A 211 14.44 -32.58 -16.25
CA LEU A 211 14.73 -33.83 -16.95
C LEU A 211 14.97 -35.01 -15.98
N GLY A 212 14.96 -34.78 -14.66
CA GLY A 212 15.21 -35.81 -13.65
C GLY A 212 16.67 -36.27 -13.58
N GLN A 213 17.59 -35.51 -14.17
CA GLN A 213 19.04 -35.80 -14.16
C GLN A 213 19.70 -35.45 -12.82
N THR A 214 19.05 -34.59 -12.02
CA THR A 214 19.48 -34.26 -10.67
C THR A 214 18.28 -34.16 -9.73
N THR A 215 18.49 -34.52 -8.47
CA THR A 215 17.52 -34.31 -7.38
C THR A 215 17.79 -33.03 -6.60
N GLU A 216 18.91 -32.36 -6.86
CA GLU A 216 19.28 -31.10 -6.21
C GLU A 216 18.36 -29.97 -6.66
N VAL A 217 17.75 -29.28 -5.70
CA VAL A 217 16.82 -28.20 -6.00
C VAL A 217 17.60 -26.99 -6.53
N PRO A 218 17.35 -26.54 -7.78
CA PRO A 218 18.06 -25.42 -8.37
C PRO A 218 17.69 -24.11 -7.67
N LYS A 219 18.67 -23.19 -7.57
CA LYS A 219 18.51 -21.86 -6.95
C LYS A 219 17.80 -20.88 -7.88
N VAL A 220 16.55 -21.20 -8.23
CA VAL A 220 15.67 -20.40 -9.10
C VAL A 220 14.43 -19.94 -8.33
N PRO A 221 13.69 -18.93 -8.84
CA PRO A 221 12.40 -18.56 -8.24
C PRO A 221 11.46 -19.76 -8.12
N MET A 222 10.87 -19.95 -6.93
CA MET A 222 9.98 -21.08 -6.62
C MET A 222 8.85 -21.26 -7.64
N GLN A 223 8.35 -20.19 -8.25
CA GLN A 223 7.29 -20.23 -9.27
C GLN A 223 7.66 -21.08 -10.49
N LEU A 224 8.96 -21.24 -10.78
CA LEU A 224 9.45 -22.10 -11.87
C LEU A 224 9.53 -23.59 -11.48
N LEU A 225 9.34 -23.90 -10.20
CA LEU A 225 9.40 -25.24 -9.61
C LEU A 225 8.02 -25.76 -9.18
N THR A 226 7.10 -24.86 -8.82
CA THR A 226 5.80 -25.22 -8.19
C THR A 226 4.87 -26.08 -9.04
N ASN A 227 5.08 -26.14 -10.36
CA ASN A 227 4.30 -26.97 -11.27
C ASN A 227 4.89 -28.38 -11.46
N LEU A 228 6.03 -28.67 -10.84
CA LEU A 228 6.70 -29.97 -10.90
C LEU A 228 6.19 -30.88 -9.77
N ASN A 229 6.33 -32.19 -9.97
CA ASN A 229 6.01 -33.20 -8.95
C ASN A 229 7.13 -33.30 -7.90
N LEU A 230 7.17 -32.31 -7.01
CA LEU A 230 8.20 -32.21 -5.97
C LEU A 230 7.88 -33.08 -4.75
N THR A 231 8.91 -33.74 -4.20
CA THR A 231 8.84 -34.46 -2.93
C THR A 231 8.79 -33.50 -1.73
N ALA A 232 8.34 -33.97 -0.56
CA ALA A 232 8.35 -33.17 0.67
C ALA A 232 9.76 -32.66 1.02
N ALA A 233 10.81 -33.47 0.78
CA ALA A 233 12.20 -33.08 0.99
C ALA A 233 12.63 -31.92 0.07
N GLN A 234 12.23 -31.94 -1.21
CA GLN A 234 12.50 -30.85 -2.15
C GLN A 234 11.73 -29.59 -1.77
N TRP A 235 10.47 -29.71 -1.33
CA TRP A 235 9.72 -28.58 -0.78
C TRP A 235 10.37 -27.98 0.48
N ALA A 236 10.90 -28.82 1.37
CA ALA A 236 11.65 -28.37 2.53
C ALA A 236 12.93 -27.62 2.12
N GLU A 237 13.64 -28.09 1.09
CA GLU A 237 14.82 -27.41 0.55
C GLU A 237 14.47 -26.05 -0.08
N ILE A 238 13.34 -25.95 -0.79
CA ILE A 238 12.80 -24.66 -1.27
C ILE A 238 12.53 -23.71 -0.11
N ALA A 239 11.94 -24.18 0.99
CA ALA A 239 11.72 -23.36 2.18
C ALA A 239 13.05 -22.91 2.84
N LYS A 240 14.04 -23.81 2.93
CA LYS A 240 15.39 -23.49 3.47
C LYS A 240 16.16 -22.48 2.62
N ASN A 241 15.98 -22.47 1.31
CA ASN A 241 16.63 -21.51 0.41
C ASN A 241 15.78 -20.26 0.16
N GLY A 242 14.52 -20.30 0.60
CA GLY A 242 13.54 -19.24 0.44
C GLY A 242 13.88 -17.93 1.14
N SER A 243 13.51 -16.81 0.49
CA SER A 243 13.46 -15.51 1.13
C SER A 243 12.32 -15.43 2.15
N TRP A 244 12.42 -14.47 3.07
CA TRP A 244 11.41 -14.23 4.10
C TRP A 244 10.00 -14.02 3.52
N GLN A 245 9.87 -13.17 2.48
CA GLN A 245 8.58 -12.92 1.84
C GLN A 245 8.02 -14.17 1.16
N MET A 246 8.88 -14.97 0.53
CA MET A 246 8.48 -16.22 -0.10
C MET A 246 7.91 -17.18 0.95
N LEU A 247 8.59 -17.32 2.09
CA LEU A 247 8.11 -18.14 3.19
C LEU A 247 6.75 -17.67 3.69
N ARG A 248 6.61 -16.39 4.06
CA ARG A 248 5.35 -15.81 4.54
C ARG A 248 4.19 -16.07 3.58
N MET A 249 4.42 -15.96 2.27
CA MET A 249 3.38 -16.13 1.25
C MET A 249 2.99 -17.59 0.99
N ASN A 250 3.81 -18.56 1.37
CA ASN A 250 3.65 -19.96 0.98
C ASN A 250 3.50 -20.95 2.15
N LEU A 251 3.26 -20.46 3.38
CA LEU A 251 3.12 -21.31 4.57
C LEU A 251 2.10 -22.44 4.37
N ASN A 252 0.91 -22.12 3.86
CA ASN A 252 -0.12 -23.14 3.60
C ASN A 252 0.28 -24.11 2.48
N THR A 253 1.09 -23.68 1.51
CA THR A 253 1.63 -24.57 0.48
C THR A 253 2.61 -25.55 1.09
N PHE A 254 3.52 -25.09 1.96
CA PHE A 254 4.45 -25.96 2.68
C PHE A 254 3.72 -26.95 3.61
N LEU A 255 2.63 -26.52 4.26
CA LEU A 255 1.78 -27.42 5.03
C LEU A 255 1.16 -28.52 4.16
N ARG A 256 0.55 -28.16 3.03
CA ARG A 256 -0.07 -29.13 2.11
C ARG A 256 0.91 -30.16 1.56
N HIS A 257 2.19 -29.83 1.47
CA HIS A 257 3.24 -30.71 0.96
C HIS A 257 4.06 -31.39 2.07
N GLY A 258 3.57 -31.41 3.32
CA GLY A 258 4.18 -32.17 4.41
C GLY A 258 5.51 -31.61 4.91
N VAL A 259 5.86 -30.35 4.59
CA VAL A 259 7.15 -29.77 5.00
C VAL A 259 7.28 -29.70 6.52
N PHE A 260 6.19 -29.40 7.23
CA PHE A 260 6.18 -29.32 8.69
C PHE A 260 6.21 -30.69 9.39
N GLU A 261 6.00 -31.78 8.66
CA GLU A 261 6.14 -33.15 9.17
C GLU A 261 7.63 -33.58 9.22
N ILE A 262 8.49 -32.91 8.46
CA ILE A 262 9.92 -33.16 8.44
C ILE A 262 10.55 -32.58 9.72
N LYS A 263 11.21 -33.45 10.49
CA LYS A 263 11.86 -33.11 11.76
C LYS A 263 12.76 -31.87 11.62
N GLY A 264 12.49 -30.84 12.43
CA GLY A 264 13.26 -29.60 12.51
C GLY A 264 12.81 -28.50 11.54
N MET A 265 12.00 -28.79 10.51
CA MET A 265 11.60 -27.77 9.53
C MET A 265 10.72 -26.67 10.11
N THR A 266 9.81 -27.01 11.04
CA THR A 266 9.01 -26.01 11.77
C THR A 266 9.89 -24.97 12.44
N LYS A 267 10.94 -25.41 13.14
CA LYS A 267 11.88 -24.51 13.82
C LYS A 267 12.66 -23.65 12.81
N ILE A 268 13.20 -24.26 11.75
CA ILE A 268 13.96 -23.54 10.72
C ILE A 268 13.11 -22.42 10.08
N ILE A 269 11.86 -22.72 9.74
CA ILE A 269 10.95 -21.74 9.13
C ILE A 269 10.56 -20.66 10.15
N ALA A 270 10.25 -21.04 11.40
CA ALA A 270 9.94 -20.09 12.46
C ALA A 270 11.11 -19.14 12.75
N ASP A 271 12.32 -19.66 12.91
CA ASP A 271 13.54 -18.88 13.17
C ASP A 271 13.80 -17.87 12.04
N LYS A 272 13.64 -18.31 10.78
CA LYS A 272 13.71 -17.40 9.62
C LYS A 272 12.65 -16.31 9.65
N LEU A 273 11.40 -16.65 9.99
CA LEU A 273 10.32 -15.67 10.06
C LEU A 273 10.55 -14.66 11.20
N MET A 274 11.30 -15.04 12.24
CA MET A 274 11.70 -14.21 13.37
C MET A 274 13.03 -13.46 13.18
N ASP A 275 13.70 -13.63 12.04
CA ASP A 275 14.94 -12.88 11.74
C ASP A 275 14.62 -11.39 11.56
N GLU A 276 15.05 -10.58 12.53
CA GLU A 276 14.82 -9.13 12.56
C GLU A 276 15.42 -8.41 11.35
N THR A 277 16.59 -8.86 10.88
CA THR A 277 17.25 -8.27 9.71
C THR A 277 16.46 -8.56 8.44
N ALA A 278 15.92 -9.78 8.33
CA ALA A 278 15.08 -10.18 7.21
C ALA A 278 13.73 -9.47 7.25
N ILE A 279 13.11 -9.32 8.43
CA ILE A 279 11.87 -8.55 8.61
C ILE A 279 12.08 -7.09 8.18
N ALA A 280 13.12 -6.42 8.69
CA ALA A 280 13.41 -5.03 8.33
C ALA A 280 13.70 -4.86 6.83
N LYS A 281 14.53 -5.73 6.25
CA LYS A 281 14.82 -5.73 4.81
C LYS A 281 13.57 -6.03 3.98
N SER A 282 12.63 -6.80 4.53
CA SER A 282 11.42 -7.17 3.80
C SER A 282 10.45 -6.03 3.58
N ARG A 283 10.52 -4.98 4.43
CA ARG A 283 9.57 -3.87 4.48
C ARG A 283 8.12 -4.36 4.51
N VAL A 284 7.89 -5.46 5.23
CA VAL A 284 6.56 -6.08 5.33
C VAL A 284 5.64 -5.15 6.09
N LEU A 285 4.50 -4.84 5.48
CA LEU A 285 3.51 -3.97 6.10
C LEU A 285 2.71 -4.78 7.13
N PRO A 286 2.30 -4.19 8.26
CA PRO A 286 1.53 -4.87 9.31
C PRO A 286 0.35 -5.69 8.76
N TYR A 287 -0.42 -5.14 7.82
CA TYR A 287 -1.58 -5.84 7.27
C TYR A 287 -1.18 -7.13 6.53
N GLN A 288 0.00 -7.18 5.91
CA GLN A 288 0.47 -8.37 5.19
C GLN A 288 0.75 -9.52 6.17
N LEU A 289 1.22 -9.19 7.37
CA LEU A 289 1.40 -10.15 8.47
C LEU A 289 0.05 -10.59 9.04
N MET A 290 -0.90 -9.66 9.22
CA MET A 290 -2.27 -9.99 9.65
C MET A 290 -2.97 -10.93 8.68
N MET A 291 -2.84 -10.68 7.38
CA MET A 291 -3.41 -11.54 6.33
C MET A 291 -2.75 -12.91 6.34
N ALA A 292 -1.41 -12.98 6.44
CA ALA A 292 -0.71 -14.26 6.53
C ALA A 292 -1.15 -15.06 7.76
N TRP A 293 -1.27 -14.39 8.92
CA TRP A 293 -1.68 -15.01 10.18
C TRP A 293 -3.14 -15.49 10.14
N SER A 294 -4.04 -14.67 9.59
CA SER A 294 -5.47 -15.01 9.48
C SER A 294 -5.74 -16.10 8.45
N ALA A 295 -4.86 -16.25 7.46
CA ALA A 295 -4.98 -17.25 6.41
C ALA A 295 -4.31 -18.59 6.78
N LEU A 296 -3.64 -18.72 7.93
CA LEU A 296 -3.03 -19.99 8.33
C LEU A 296 -4.08 -21.09 8.37
N ALA A 297 -3.83 -22.18 7.65
CA ALA A 297 -4.72 -23.33 7.62
C ALA A 297 -4.75 -24.08 8.97
N ASP A 298 -5.83 -24.82 9.20
CA ASP A 298 -5.92 -25.74 10.34
C ASP A 298 -4.76 -26.75 10.32
N GLY A 299 -4.19 -27.02 11.50
CA GLY A 299 -3.00 -27.89 11.63
C GLY A 299 -1.65 -27.18 11.43
N MET A 300 -1.63 -25.87 11.16
CA MET A 300 -0.39 -25.09 11.16
C MET A 300 0.26 -25.12 12.56
N PRO A 301 1.58 -25.39 12.68
CA PRO A 301 2.27 -25.36 13.97
C PRO A 301 2.18 -24.00 14.66
N HIS A 302 1.99 -24.01 15.98
CA HIS A 302 1.84 -22.80 16.78
C HIS A 302 3.07 -21.88 16.73
N GLU A 303 4.26 -22.45 16.55
CA GLU A 303 5.52 -21.73 16.38
C GLU A 303 5.49 -20.79 15.17
N ILE A 304 4.83 -21.18 14.08
CA ILE A 304 4.69 -20.35 12.88
C ILE A 304 3.74 -19.19 13.15
N ALA A 305 2.61 -19.45 13.82
CA ALA A 305 1.69 -18.38 14.23
C ALA A 305 2.37 -17.37 15.17
N ASN A 306 3.20 -17.86 16.11
CA ASN A 306 3.98 -17.01 17.02
C ASN A 306 5.08 -16.24 16.29
N ALA A 307 5.76 -16.85 15.31
CA ALA A 307 6.75 -16.17 14.49
C ALA A 307 6.14 -15.00 13.70
N LEU A 308 4.92 -15.15 13.17
CA LEU A 308 4.21 -14.04 12.51
C LEU A 308 3.80 -12.93 13.50
N LYS A 309 3.42 -13.28 14.74
CA LYS A 309 3.16 -12.29 15.80
C LYS A 309 4.43 -11.53 16.18
N PHE A 310 5.55 -12.22 16.32
CA PHE A 310 6.85 -11.59 16.56
C PHE A 310 7.22 -10.63 15.42
N ALA A 311 7.11 -11.08 14.17
CA ALA A 311 7.37 -10.23 13.01
C ALA A 311 6.46 -8.99 12.99
N MET A 312 5.21 -9.12 13.45
CA MET A 312 4.29 -7.99 13.58
C MET A 312 4.79 -6.97 14.60
N GLN A 313 5.19 -7.42 15.79
CA GLN A 313 5.74 -6.54 16.83
C GLN A 313 6.96 -5.76 16.33
N ARG A 314 7.80 -6.38 15.48
CA ARG A 314 8.93 -5.70 14.84
C ARG A 314 8.49 -4.74 13.73
N ALA A 315 7.50 -5.10 12.94
CA ALA A 315 6.97 -4.23 11.88
C ALA A 315 6.37 -2.93 12.45
N ILE A 316 5.64 -3.02 13.56
CA ILE A 316 5.01 -1.85 14.21
C ILE A 316 5.96 -1.05 15.11
N ALA A 317 7.24 -1.42 15.21
CA ALA A 317 8.22 -0.66 16.00
C ALA A 317 8.41 0.79 15.49
N HIS A 318 8.05 1.06 14.22
CA HIS A 318 8.09 2.38 13.61
C HIS A 318 6.82 3.21 13.84
N VAL A 319 5.81 2.69 14.54
CA VAL A 319 4.62 3.47 14.89
C VAL A 319 5.05 4.55 15.89
N PRO A 320 4.74 5.83 15.62
CA PRO A 320 5.24 6.93 16.44
C PRO A 320 4.59 6.94 17.82
N LYS A 321 5.35 7.47 18.78
CA LYS A 321 4.81 7.82 20.10
C LYS A 321 4.11 9.16 19.99
N LEU A 322 2.82 9.18 20.26
CA LEU A 322 1.99 10.37 20.20
C LEU A 322 1.83 10.95 21.61
N SER A 323 2.01 12.26 21.73
CA SER A 323 1.86 12.99 23.00
C SER A 323 0.45 13.55 23.15
N GLY A 324 0.02 13.75 24.40
CA GLY A 324 -1.27 14.36 24.73
C GLY A 324 -2.46 13.41 24.68
N ASN A 325 -3.65 14.01 24.69
CA ASN A 325 -4.94 13.33 24.65
C ASN A 325 -5.30 13.01 23.19
N VAL A 326 -4.99 11.77 22.79
CA VAL A 326 -5.18 11.31 21.41
C VAL A 326 -6.41 10.42 21.30
N VAL A 327 -7.25 10.72 20.31
CA VAL A 327 -8.44 9.94 19.94
C VAL A 327 -8.26 9.37 18.54
N ILE A 328 -8.50 8.07 18.38
CA ILE A 328 -8.59 7.43 17.06
C ILE A 328 -10.03 7.00 16.81
N ALA A 329 -10.64 7.62 15.81
CA ALA A 329 -11.93 7.24 15.26
C ALA A 329 -11.74 6.15 14.20
N ILE A 330 -12.37 4.98 14.40
CA ILE A 330 -12.28 3.84 13.49
C ILE A 330 -13.62 3.72 12.78
N ASP A 331 -13.65 3.96 11.48
CA ASP A 331 -14.87 3.76 10.72
C ASP A 331 -15.17 2.26 10.61
N VAL A 332 -16.34 1.86 11.09
CA VAL A 332 -16.85 0.49 11.00
C VAL A 332 -18.16 0.45 10.22
N SER A 333 -18.44 1.44 9.37
CA SER A 333 -19.59 1.46 8.48
C SER A 333 -19.55 0.32 7.44
N GLY A 334 -20.66 0.12 6.72
CA GLY A 334 -20.77 -0.93 5.71
C GLY A 334 -19.80 -0.78 4.54
N SER A 335 -19.49 0.46 4.12
CA SER A 335 -18.56 0.73 3.02
C SER A 335 -17.12 0.34 3.36
N MET A 336 -16.77 0.33 4.65
CA MET A 336 -15.48 -0.17 5.15
C MET A 336 -15.32 -1.70 5.00
N GLY A 337 -16.39 -2.44 4.68
CA GLY A 337 -16.34 -3.86 4.35
C GLY A 337 -15.66 -4.16 3.01
N SER A 338 -15.38 -3.12 2.23
CA SER A 338 -14.85 -3.21 0.88
C SER A 338 -13.35 -3.54 0.86
N PRO A 339 -12.84 -4.18 -0.20
CA PRO A 339 -11.42 -4.47 -0.31
C PRO A 339 -10.59 -3.18 -0.42
N VAL A 340 -9.54 -3.05 0.41
CA VAL A 340 -8.62 -1.89 0.41
C VAL A 340 -7.96 -1.68 -0.95
N THR A 341 -7.63 -2.77 -1.63
CA THR A 341 -7.01 -2.75 -2.96
C THR A 341 -8.02 -2.98 -4.08
N GLY A 342 -9.31 -2.74 -3.82
CA GLY A 342 -10.40 -3.05 -4.73
C GLY A 342 -10.61 -4.55 -5.01
N TYR A 343 -11.74 -4.85 -5.65
CA TYR A 343 -12.13 -6.19 -6.03
C TYR A 343 -11.37 -6.66 -7.27
N ARG A 344 -10.78 -7.85 -7.18
CA ARG A 344 -10.17 -8.56 -8.31
C ARG A 344 -10.76 -9.95 -8.44
N LYS A 345 -11.28 -10.28 -9.62
CA LYS A 345 -11.80 -11.62 -9.95
C LYS A 345 -10.72 -12.67 -9.69
N GLY A 346 -10.97 -13.61 -8.78
CA GLY A 346 -10.05 -14.70 -8.42
C GLY A 346 -9.08 -14.42 -7.26
N ALA A 347 -9.19 -13.29 -6.55
CA ALA A 347 -8.42 -13.06 -5.32
C ALA A 347 -8.99 -13.88 -4.15
N THR A 348 -8.15 -14.71 -3.51
CA THR A 348 -8.55 -15.67 -2.46
C THR A 348 -8.62 -15.08 -1.05
N SER A 349 -8.13 -13.86 -0.82
CA SER A 349 -8.25 -13.16 0.47
C SER A 349 -8.35 -11.66 0.25
N GLN A 350 -9.45 -11.03 0.69
CA GLN A 350 -9.67 -9.59 0.54
C GLN A 350 -9.42 -8.92 1.90
N LEU A 351 -8.31 -8.18 2.01
CA LEU A 351 -8.14 -7.25 3.12
C LEU A 351 -9.17 -6.14 2.97
N ARG A 352 -10.08 -6.00 3.93
CA ARG A 352 -11.13 -4.97 3.90
C ARG A 352 -10.62 -3.66 4.50
N CYS A 353 -11.23 -2.53 4.15
CA CYS A 353 -10.87 -1.22 4.70
C CYS A 353 -10.96 -1.22 6.23
N VAL A 354 -11.97 -1.85 6.80
CA VAL A 354 -12.11 -2.01 8.24
C VAL A 354 -10.98 -2.84 8.86
N ASP A 355 -10.45 -3.84 8.14
CA ASP A 355 -9.33 -4.65 8.63
C ASP A 355 -8.05 -3.79 8.72
N ALA A 356 -7.80 -2.95 7.71
CA ALA A 356 -6.69 -1.99 7.72
C ALA A 356 -6.87 -0.93 8.81
N ALA A 357 -8.03 -0.26 8.87
CA ALA A 357 -8.35 0.75 9.89
C ALA A 357 -8.15 0.21 11.31
N ALA A 358 -8.73 -0.97 11.57
CA ALA A 358 -8.63 -1.63 12.85
C ALA A 358 -7.19 -1.99 13.22
N LEU A 359 -6.38 -2.42 12.25
CA LEU A 359 -4.99 -2.77 12.48
C LEU A 359 -4.14 -1.55 12.79
N PHE A 360 -4.26 -0.47 12.01
CA PHE A 360 -3.55 0.79 12.27
C PHE A 360 -3.89 1.33 13.66
N ALA A 361 -5.19 1.39 14.00
CA ALA A 361 -5.64 1.82 15.31
C ALA A 361 -5.14 0.92 16.44
N SER A 362 -5.10 -0.40 16.23
CA SER A 362 -4.57 -1.36 17.21
C SER A 362 -3.06 -1.22 17.41
N ALA A 363 -2.31 -0.95 16.34
CA ALA A 363 -0.87 -0.71 16.40
C ALA A 363 -0.56 0.59 17.16
N PHE A 364 -1.29 1.67 16.87
CA PHE A 364 -1.21 2.92 17.64
C PHE A 364 -1.52 2.70 19.12
N LYS A 365 -2.59 1.97 19.44
CA LYS A 365 -2.99 1.66 20.83
C LYS A 365 -1.96 0.80 21.56
N TYR A 366 -1.29 -0.11 20.84
CA TYR A 366 -0.22 -0.94 21.39
C TYR A 366 0.97 -0.07 21.83
N VAL A 367 1.44 0.83 20.95
CA VAL A 367 2.57 1.71 21.25
C VAL A 367 2.20 2.85 22.21
N ASN A 368 0.94 3.29 22.18
CA ASN A 368 0.43 4.41 22.96
C ASN A 368 -0.79 3.96 23.79
N PRO A 369 -0.58 3.36 24.98
CA PRO A 369 -1.66 2.80 25.79
C PRO A 369 -2.74 3.80 26.24
N SER A 370 -2.44 5.10 26.26
CA SER A 370 -3.39 6.17 26.61
C SER A 370 -4.41 6.49 25.51
N ILE A 371 -4.16 6.11 24.26
CA ILE A 371 -5.04 6.45 23.12
C ILE A 371 -6.47 5.97 23.36
N ARG A 372 -7.45 6.85 23.15
CA ARG A 372 -8.87 6.49 23.16
C ARG A 372 -9.30 6.02 21.77
N LEU A 373 -9.78 4.79 21.67
CA LEU A 373 -10.35 4.25 20.43
C LEU A 373 -11.86 4.49 20.39
N MET A 374 -12.39 4.97 19.26
CA MET A 374 -13.81 5.26 19.05
C MET A 374 -14.27 4.64 17.72
N PRO A 375 -14.66 3.35 17.69
CA PRO A 375 -15.31 2.81 16.51
C PRO A 375 -16.65 3.51 16.26
N PHE A 376 -16.96 3.84 15.02
CA PHE A 376 -18.17 4.57 14.69
C PHE A 376 -18.80 4.12 13.36
N ASP A 377 -20.11 4.32 13.26
CA ASP A 377 -20.90 4.19 12.03
C ASP A 377 -21.83 5.43 11.93
N THR A 378 -23.12 5.26 12.21
CA THR A 378 -24.12 6.30 12.46
C THR A 378 -24.13 6.77 13.93
N GLN A 379 -23.38 6.07 14.78
CA GLN A 379 -23.13 6.42 16.18
C GLN A 379 -21.73 5.94 16.58
N VAL A 380 -21.21 6.48 17.68
CA VAL A 380 -20.02 5.88 18.30
C VAL A 380 -20.44 4.60 18.99
N ARG A 381 -19.84 3.48 18.59
CA ARG A 381 -20.20 2.15 19.07
C ARG A 381 -19.63 1.96 20.48
N ALA A 382 -20.51 1.62 21.41
CA ALA A 382 -20.12 1.37 22.79
C ALA A 382 -19.12 0.21 22.87
N LEU A 383 -17.98 0.48 23.48
CA LEU A 383 -16.93 -0.49 23.77
C LEU A 383 -17.23 -1.26 25.07
N SER A 384 -18.48 -1.67 25.28
CA SER A 384 -18.93 -2.34 26.51
C SER A 384 -18.12 -3.61 26.85
N ASN A 385 -17.37 -4.13 25.89
CA ASN A 385 -16.57 -5.34 26.02
C ASN A 385 -15.06 -5.12 25.90
N LEU A 386 -14.49 -3.91 25.84
CA LEU A 386 -13.01 -3.79 25.82
C LEU A 386 -12.39 -4.18 27.16
N THR A 387 -12.97 -3.78 28.29
CA THR A 387 -12.55 -4.23 29.63
C THR A 387 -12.80 -5.73 29.86
N LYS A 388 -13.91 -6.29 29.35
CA LYS A 388 -14.17 -7.74 29.40
C LYS A 388 -13.30 -8.56 28.44
N VAL A 389 -12.93 -8.01 27.27
CA VAL A 389 -11.98 -8.65 26.33
C VAL A 389 -10.56 -8.50 26.85
N GLN A 390 -10.18 -7.37 27.42
CA GLN A 390 -8.95 -7.24 28.20
C GLN A 390 -8.95 -8.27 29.34
N GLN A 391 -10.05 -8.44 30.09
CA GLN A 391 -10.20 -9.49 31.10
C GLN A 391 -10.19 -10.93 30.53
N TYR A 392 -10.70 -11.16 29.33
CA TYR A 392 -10.71 -12.47 28.65
C TYR A 392 -9.33 -12.81 28.07
N LEU A 393 -8.66 -11.84 27.45
CA LEU A 393 -7.25 -11.92 27.02
C LEU A 393 -6.30 -12.04 28.24
N ARG A 394 -6.65 -11.43 29.38
CA ARG A 394 -6.00 -11.63 30.70
C ARG A 394 -6.18 -13.06 31.24
N LYS A 395 -7.33 -13.71 31.03
CA LYS A 395 -7.64 -15.02 31.63
C LYS A 395 -7.05 -16.23 30.91
N LYS A 396 -6.72 -16.13 29.61
CA LYS A 396 -6.22 -17.27 28.82
C LYS A 396 -4.68 -17.37 28.77
N THR A 397 -3.97 -16.43 29.40
CA THR A 397 -2.51 -16.31 29.34
C THR A 397 -1.93 -16.49 30.74
N LEU A 398 -1.89 -17.74 31.23
CA LEU A 398 -1.24 -18.09 32.50
C LEU A 398 0.28 -18.22 32.29
N GLY A 399 1.04 -17.38 32.99
CA GLY A 399 2.48 -17.57 33.23
C GLY A 399 3.33 -16.30 33.13
N ASP A 400 3.35 -15.47 34.20
CA ASP A 400 4.44 -14.59 34.67
C ASP A 400 5.31 -13.81 33.67
N ARG A 401 4.79 -13.44 32.49
CA ARG A 401 5.44 -12.53 31.56
C ARG A 401 4.54 -11.32 31.33
N GLN A 402 5.15 -10.14 31.37
CA GLN A 402 4.56 -8.82 31.19
C GLN A 402 3.52 -8.84 30.05
N GLU A 403 2.31 -8.40 30.38
CA GLU A 403 1.05 -8.58 29.64
C GLU A 403 1.06 -7.84 28.27
N GLU A 404 1.19 -8.56 27.14
CA GLU A 404 1.15 -7.95 25.80
C GLU A 404 -0.25 -7.97 25.17
N ILE A 405 -0.69 -6.84 24.62
CA ILE A 405 -1.94 -6.72 23.84
C ILE A 405 -1.77 -7.51 22.53
N ASP A 406 -2.61 -8.51 22.28
CA ASP A 406 -2.66 -9.19 20.98
C ASP A 406 -3.31 -8.28 19.93
N ILE A 407 -2.46 -7.64 19.11
CA ILE A 407 -2.83 -6.68 18.06
C ILE A 407 -3.81 -7.31 17.06
N PHE A 408 -3.61 -8.58 16.67
CA PHE A 408 -4.49 -9.26 15.72
C PHE A 408 -5.88 -9.49 16.31
N ALA A 409 -5.95 -9.92 17.57
CA ALA A 409 -7.22 -10.12 18.26
C ALA A 409 -7.99 -8.79 18.41
N LEU A 410 -7.29 -7.71 18.74
CA LEU A 410 -7.88 -6.37 18.84
C LEU A 410 -8.38 -5.87 17.49
N ALA A 411 -7.57 -5.99 16.43
CA ALA A 411 -7.95 -5.59 15.08
C ALA A 411 -9.17 -6.38 14.58
N LYS A 412 -9.16 -7.71 14.76
CA LYS A 412 -10.29 -8.58 14.38
C LYS A 412 -11.58 -8.20 15.10
N LYS A 413 -11.50 -7.77 16.37
CA LYS A 413 -12.67 -7.34 17.13
C LYS A 413 -13.33 -6.09 16.53
N PHE A 414 -12.54 -5.08 16.15
CA PHE A 414 -13.08 -3.88 15.50
C PHE A 414 -13.60 -4.20 14.10
N ALA A 415 -12.86 -5.00 13.34
CA ALA A 415 -13.26 -5.43 12.00
C ALA A 415 -14.59 -6.20 11.97
N ASN A 416 -14.91 -6.94 13.03
CA ASN A 416 -16.20 -7.64 13.19
C ASN A 416 -17.38 -6.70 13.49
N MET A 417 -17.14 -5.42 13.79
CA MET A 417 -18.20 -4.43 14.00
C MET A 417 -18.70 -3.83 12.67
N CYS A 418 -18.05 -4.16 11.55
CA CYS A 418 -18.34 -3.60 10.24
C CYS A 418 -19.81 -3.77 9.82
N GLY A 419 -20.47 -2.65 9.51
CA GLY A 419 -21.85 -2.58 9.05
C GLY A 419 -22.51 -1.23 9.33
N GLY A 420 -23.71 -1.00 8.79
CA GLY A 420 -24.47 0.24 9.01
C GLY A 420 -24.11 1.38 8.05
N GLY A 421 -24.70 2.56 8.29
CA GLY A 421 -24.43 3.78 7.52
C GLY A 421 -23.23 4.57 8.05
N THR A 422 -22.87 5.65 7.34
CA THR A 422 -21.66 6.42 7.61
C THR A 422 -22.00 7.85 8.05
N ASP A 423 -21.62 8.21 9.27
CA ASP A 423 -21.66 9.56 9.82
C ASP A 423 -20.29 9.90 10.46
N CYS A 424 -19.42 10.53 9.67
CA CYS A 424 -18.07 10.90 10.11
C CYS A 424 -18.08 11.96 11.22
N SER A 425 -19.22 12.60 11.50
CA SER A 425 -19.32 13.66 12.50
C SER A 425 -19.50 13.13 13.93
N LYS A 426 -19.92 11.86 14.09
CA LYS A 426 -20.29 11.28 15.40
C LYS A 426 -19.17 11.26 16.44
N PRO A 427 -17.92 10.88 16.11
CA PRO A 427 -16.85 10.95 17.10
C PRO A 427 -16.63 12.38 17.62
N LEU A 428 -16.58 13.38 16.73
CA LEU A 428 -16.43 14.78 17.13
C LEU A 428 -17.65 15.29 17.91
N GLU A 429 -18.86 14.92 17.51
CA GLU A 429 -20.09 15.26 18.24
C GLU A 429 -20.02 14.74 19.69
N GLN A 430 -19.58 13.50 19.89
CA GLN A 430 -19.43 12.93 21.22
C GLN A 430 -18.36 13.63 22.04
N LEU A 431 -17.19 13.94 21.46
CA LEU A 431 -16.12 14.66 22.16
C LEU A 431 -16.56 16.06 22.60
N VAL A 432 -17.33 16.77 21.76
CA VAL A 432 -17.92 18.07 22.11
C VAL A 432 -18.94 17.93 23.24
N LYS A 433 -19.81 16.91 23.21
CA LYS A 433 -20.79 16.66 24.29
C LYS A 433 -20.13 16.36 25.63
N GLU A 434 -18.99 15.68 25.61
CA GLU A 434 -18.22 15.30 26.79
C GLU A 434 -17.32 16.45 27.31
N ASN A 435 -17.20 17.56 26.58
CA ASN A 435 -16.18 18.60 26.81
C ASN A 435 -14.77 17.99 26.94
N ALA A 436 -14.45 17.04 26.05
CA ALA A 436 -13.20 16.30 26.13
C ALA A 436 -11.99 17.20 25.83
N GLU A 437 -10.94 17.09 26.64
CA GLU A 437 -9.62 17.61 26.33
C GLU A 437 -8.98 16.71 25.27
N VAL A 438 -8.63 17.27 24.11
CA VAL A 438 -8.13 16.52 22.96
C VAL A 438 -7.04 17.31 22.25
N ASP A 439 -5.87 16.69 22.09
CA ASP A 439 -4.74 17.27 21.35
C ASP A 439 -4.70 16.80 19.89
N LEU A 440 -5.15 15.56 19.64
CA LEU A 440 -5.14 14.96 18.31
C LEU A 440 -6.33 14.03 18.10
N VAL A 441 -7.01 14.18 16.95
CA VAL A 441 -8.00 13.22 16.46
C VAL A 441 -7.50 12.62 15.16
N ILE A 442 -7.49 11.30 15.05
CA ILE A 442 -7.12 10.57 13.83
C ILE A 442 -8.34 9.76 13.37
N TYR A 443 -8.76 9.95 12.13
CA TYR A 443 -9.78 9.13 11.48
C TYR A 443 -9.13 8.11 10.55
N PHE A 444 -9.60 6.86 10.61
CA PHE A 444 -9.39 5.86 9.56
C PHE A 444 -10.74 5.54 8.94
N SER A 445 -11.00 6.03 7.72
CA SER A 445 -12.29 5.97 7.04
C SER A 445 -12.10 5.95 5.51
N ASP A 446 -13.19 5.73 4.78
CA ASP A 446 -13.29 6.09 3.36
C ASP A 446 -13.89 7.49 3.14
N ASN A 447 -14.26 8.19 4.22
CA ASN A 447 -14.83 9.54 4.27
C ASN A 447 -16.13 9.73 3.45
N GLU A 448 -16.83 8.64 3.14
CA GLU A 448 -18.11 8.66 2.41
C GLU A 448 -19.30 8.90 3.36
N SER A 449 -19.22 9.98 4.15
CA SER A 449 -20.28 10.40 5.08
C SER A 449 -21.49 10.97 4.34
N TRP A 450 -22.70 10.57 4.73
CA TRP A 450 -23.94 11.06 4.14
C TRP A 450 -25.06 11.31 5.14
N LEU A 451 -25.00 10.71 6.33
CA LEU A 451 -26.00 10.89 7.39
C LEU A 451 -25.80 12.17 8.22
N ASP A 452 -24.63 12.79 8.12
CA ASP A 452 -24.23 13.99 8.89
C ASP A 452 -24.80 15.29 8.31
N GLN A 453 -25.87 15.21 7.52
CA GLN A 453 -26.55 16.33 6.87
C GLN A 453 -27.38 17.13 7.89
N ILE A 454 -26.73 18.01 8.66
CA ILE A 454 -27.40 18.84 9.66
C ILE A 454 -28.41 19.78 8.96
N ARG A 455 -29.71 19.62 9.31
CA ARG A 455 -30.80 20.47 8.80
C ARG A 455 -30.53 21.94 9.14
N GLY A 456 -30.58 22.80 8.11
CA GLY A 456 -30.38 24.25 8.25
C GLY A 456 -28.94 24.74 8.01
N LEU A 457 -27.93 23.87 8.09
CA LEU A 457 -26.52 24.23 7.83
C LEU A 457 -26.09 23.71 6.46
N LYS A 458 -26.57 24.36 5.39
CA LYS A 458 -26.40 23.90 3.99
C LYS A 458 -25.00 24.06 3.40
N HIS A 459 -24.07 24.70 4.12
CA HIS A 459 -22.78 25.14 3.58
C HIS A 459 -21.57 24.51 4.27
N SER A 460 -21.77 23.42 5.03
CA SER A 460 -20.69 22.72 5.72
C SER A 460 -21.05 21.26 5.98
N THR A 461 -20.03 20.41 6.15
CA THR A 461 -20.16 19.02 6.62
C THR A 461 -20.37 19.00 8.14
N GLY A 462 -20.94 17.91 8.67
CA GLY A 462 -21.08 17.74 10.11
C GLY A 462 -19.72 17.74 10.80
N MET A 463 -18.72 17.11 10.17
CA MET A 463 -17.35 17.04 10.67
C MET A 463 -16.73 18.43 10.89
N MET A 464 -16.84 19.34 9.91
CA MET A 464 -16.34 20.71 10.05
C MET A 464 -17.06 21.47 11.17
N ILE A 465 -18.37 21.28 11.32
CA ILE A 465 -19.16 21.96 12.37
C ILE A 465 -18.70 21.54 13.76
N TYR A 466 -18.56 20.24 14.01
CA TYR A 466 -18.13 19.76 15.33
C TYR A 466 -16.63 19.96 15.57
N TRP A 467 -15.79 19.90 14.53
CA TRP A 467 -14.36 20.25 14.67
C TRP A 467 -14.20 21.69 15.14
N ASN A 468 -14.90 22.64 14.51
CA ASN A 468 -14.85 24.04 14.90
C ASN A 468 -15.32 24.27 16.34
N LYS A 469 -16.33 23.51 16.82
CA LYS A 469 -16.77 23.55 18.22
C LYS A 469 -15.72 22.98 19.17
N LEU A 470 -15.13 21.83 18.83
CA LEU A 470 -14.07 21.21 19.64
C LEU A 470 -12.84 22.12 19.77
N LYS A 471 -12.47 22.81 18.68
CA LYS A 471 -11.37 23.80 18.64
C LYS A 471 -11.59 25.03 19.52
N GLN A 472 -12.84 25.40 19.84
CA GLN A 472 -13.10 26.50 20.78
C GLN A 472 -12.60 26.16 22.19
N GLN A 473 -12.66 24.88 22.57
CA GLN A 473 -12.17 24.38 23.85
C GLN A 473 -10.72 23.90 23.76
N ASN A 474 -10.31 23.37 22.60
CA ASN A 474 -8.99 22.83 22.34
C ASN A 474 -8.30 23.59 21.18
N PRO A 475 -7.80 24.82 21.39
CA PRO A 475 -7.31 25.69 20.31
C PRO A 475 -6.08 25.13 19.56
N ASN A 476 -5.33 24.24 20.21
CA ASN A 476 -4.14 23.59 19.64
C ASN A 476 -4.42 22.20 19.06
N ALA A 477 -5.66 21.70 19.15
CA ALA A 477 -5.99 20.37 18.66
C ALA A 477 -5.73 20.26 17.15
N LYS A 478 -5.29 19.08 16.72
CA LYS A 478 -5.05 18.71 15.32
C LYS A 478 -5.96 17.57 14.89
N LEU A 479 -6.29 17.54 13.61
CA LEU A 479 -7.11 16.51 12.98
C LEU A 479 -6.35 15.88 11.82
N VAL A 480 -6.32 14.55 11.79
CA VAL A 480 -5.81 13.78 10.66
C VAL A 480 -6.92 12.88 10.12
N CYS A 481 -7.21 13.00 8.83
CA CYS A 481 -8.13 12.13 8.12
C CYS A 481 -7.32 11.19 7.22
N VAL A 482 -7.30 9.90 7.56
CA VAL A 482 -6.66 8.87 6.74
C VAL A 482 -7.72 8.19 5.88
N ASP A 483 -7.63 8.48 4.58
CA ASP A 483 -8.46 7.92 3.53
C ASP A 483 -7.92 6.58 3.05
N LEU A 484 -8.69 5.53 3.31
CA LEU A 484 -8.35 4.16 2.90
C LEU A 484 -8.84 3.82 1.49
N GLN A 485 -9.62 4.71 0.88
CA GLN A 485 -10.13 4.56 -0.47
C GLN A 485 -9.78 5.77 -1.34
N PRO A 486 -9.69 5.55 -2.66
CA PRO A 486 -9.20 6.53 -3.62
C PRO A 486 -10.30 7.47 -4.10
N TYR A 487 -10.78 8.36 -3.23
CA TYR A 487 -11.76 9.39 -3.57
C TYR A 487 -11.12 10.78 -3.67
N ALA A 488 -11.69 11.65 -4.50
CA ALA A 488 -11.21 13.02 -4.71
C ALA A 488 -11.95 14.06 -3.86
N THR A 489 -12.62 13.63 -2.79
CA THR A 489 -13.35 14.50 -1.87
C THR A 489 -12.96 14.20 -0.42
N ALA A 490 -13.14 15.18 0.47
CA ALA A 490 -12.87 15.04 1.90
C ALA A 490 -14.01 15.63 2.74
N GLN A 491 -14.29 15.02 3.90
CA GLN A 491 -15.26 15.55 4.86
C GLN A 491 -14.76 16.81 5.57
N MET A 492 -13.43 16.96 5.66
CA MET A 492 -12.78 18.14 6.19
C MET A 492 -11.73 18.63 5.19
N PRO A 493 -11.79 19.88 4.72
CA PRO A 493 -10.79 20.42 3.80
C PRO A 493 -9.49 20.67 4.57
N GLU A 494 -8.36 20.55 3.87
CA GLU A 494 -7.04 20.81 4.46
C GLU A 494 -6.94 22.23 5.02
N GLN A 495 -6.38 22.32 6.23
CA GLN A 495 -6.14 23.56 6.97
C GLN A 495 -4.89 23.36 7.81
N LYS A 496 -4.31 24.44 8.36
CA LYS A 496 -3.08 24.35 9.18
C LYS A 496 -3.14 23.27 10.28
N ASP A 497 -4.31 23.00 10.82
CA ASP A 497 -4.58 22.02 11.87
C ASP A 497 -5.37 20.79 11.40
N VAL A 498 -5.57 20.64 10.08
CA VAL A 498 -6.24 19.49 9.45
C VAL A 498 -5.42 18.96 8.28
N MET A 499 -5.04 17.69 8.35
CA MET A 499 -4.34 17.00 7.28
C MET A 499 -5.17 15.84 6.74
N ASN A 500 -5.28 15.74 5.41
CA ASN A 500 -5.86 14.58 4.73
C ASN A 500 -4.73 13.76 4.10
N ILE A 501 -4.71 12.45 4.34
CA ILE A 501 -3.71 11.54 3.78
C ILE A 501 -4.40 10.32 3.20
N GLY A 502 -4.03 9.96 1.98
CA GLY A 502 -4.41 8.69 1.38
C GLY A 502 -3.39 7.60 1.65
N GLY A 503 -3.85 6.43 2.09
CA GLY A 503 -3.05 5.21 2.04
C GLY A 503 -3.19 4.30 3.25
N PHE A 504 -2.51 3.16 3.17
CA PHE A 504 -2.50 2.12 4.19
C PHE A 504 -1.10 1.48 4.33
N SER A 505 -0.05 2.24 3.99
CA SER A 505 1.35 1.86 4.18
C SER A 505 1.96 2.50 5.42
N ASP A 506 3.16 2.06 5.83
CA ASP A 506 3.87 2.62 6.98
C ASP A 506 4.20 4.12 6.83
N THR A 507 4.14 4.65 5.60
CA THR A 507 4.31 6.08 5.35
C THR A 507 3.23 6.92 6.03
N VAL A 508 2.02 6.37 6.23
CA VAL A 508 0.95 7.02 6.99
C VAL A 508 1.41 7.34 8.41
N PHE A 509 2.14 6.44 9.07
CA PHE A 509 2.68 6.66 10.41
C PHE A 509 3.65 7.84 10.45
N LYS A 510 4.56 7.92 9.48
CA LYS A 510 5.55 9.01 9.37
C LYS A 510 4.89 10.36 9.13
N LEU A 511 3.90 10.42 8.24
CA LEU A 511 3.18 11.66 7.96
C LEU A 511 2.39 12.15 9.18
N ILE A 512 1.75 11.24 9.93
CA ILE A 512 1.09 11.57 11.19
C ILE A 512 2.11 12.16 12.18
N GLU A 513 3.27 11.52 12.36
CA GLU A 513 4.34 12.00 13.24
C GLU A 513 4.80 13.42 12.85
N SER A 514 5.22 13.63 11.60
CA SER A 514 5.69 14.94 11.12
C SER A 514 4.62 16.02 11.26
N PHE A 515 3.35 15.71 10.98
CA PHE A 515 2.27 16.66 11.18
C PHE A 515 2.07 17.02 12.65
N THR A 516 2.09 16.02 13.54
CA THR A 516 1.95 16.25 14.98
C THR A 516 3.08 17.09 15.55
N ASN A 517 4.31 16.93 15.04
CA ASN A 517 5.49 17.71 15.42
C ASN A 517 5.59 19.10 14.77
N ASN A 518 4.68 19.47 13.86
CA ASN A 518 4.74 20.70 13.04
C ASN A 518 5.94 20.77 12.09
N GLU A 519 6.40 19.63 11.58
CA GLU A 519 7.54 19.53 10.67
C GLU A 519 7.13 19.59 9.18
N MET A 520 5.83 19.62 8.90
CA MET A 520 5.28 19.65 7.55
C MET A 520 5.09 21.07 7.01
N HIS A 521 5.19 21.22 5.68
CA HIS A 521 4.88 22.47 4.98
C HIS A 521 3.39 22.82 5.07
N ALA A 522 3.01 24.05 4.72
CA ALA A 522 1.62 24.52 4.72
C ALA A 522 0.69 23.70 3.79
N ASP A 523 1.26 23.07 2.77
CA ASP A 523 0.56 22.18 1.82
C ASP A 523 0.67 20.70 2.22
N HIS A 524 1.06 20.44 3.46
CA HIS A 524 1.23 19.12 4.10
C HIS A 524 1.80 18.06 3.15
N TRP A 525 0.95 17.14 2.71
CA TRP A 525 1.33 15.96 1.95
C TRP A 525 1.77 16.29 0.52
N VAL A 526 1.18 17.30 -0.12
CA VAL A 526 1.65 17.80 -1.42
C VAL A 526 3.07 18.34 -1.30
N GLY A 527 3.37 19.04 -0.21
CA GLY A 527 4.72 19.52 0.08
C GLY A 527 5.75 18.39 0.23
N GLU A 528 5.36 17.24 0.79
CA GLU A 528 6.25 16.07 0.88
C GLU A 528 6.54 15.46 -0.50
N ILE A 529 5.57 15.45 -1.41
CA ILE A 529 5.78 15.01 -2.80
C ILE A 529 6.71 15.99 -3.52
N GLU A 530 6.55 17.30 -3.32
CA GLU A 530 7.39 18.31 -3.96
C GLU A 530 8.87 18.23 -3.55
N LYS A 531 9.16 17.76 -2.33
CA LYS A 531 10.51 17.54 -1.81
C LYS A 531 11.25 16.37 -2.49
N ILE A 532 10.54 15.50 -3.23
CA ILE A 532 11.19 14.39 -3.92
C ILE A 532 12.12 14.94 -5.00
N GLU A 533 13.39 14.55 -4.90
CA GLU A 533 14.39 14.84 -5.93
C GLU A 533 14.22 13.91 -7.11
N ILE A 534 14.17 14.48 -8.31
CA ILE A 534 14.24 13.73 -9.55
C ILE A 534 15.73 13.59 -9.91
N PRO A 535 16.28 12.37 -9.97
CA PRO A 535 17.69 12.18 -10.27
C PRO A 535 18.02 12.78 -11.65
N GLN A 536 18.94 13.75 -11.68
CA GLN A 536 19.45 14.25 -12.95
C GLN A 536 20.12 13.10 -13.70
N SER A 537 19.75 12.91 -14.96
CA SER A 537 20.44 11.94 -15.81
C SER A 537 21.92 12.32 -15.88
N GLN A 538 22.81 11.45 -15.37
CA GLN A 538 24.15 11.41 -15.92
C GLN A 538 23.97 11.04 -17.39
N LEU A 539 23.98 12.05 -18.24
CA LEU A 539 24.19 11.88 -19.67
C LEU A 539 25.52 11.16 -19.79
N HIS A 540 25.48 9.83 -19.89
CA HIS A 540 26.59 9.09 -20.46
C HIS A 540 26.72 9.59 -21.89
N ALA A 541 27.57 10.60 -22.07
CA ALA A 541 28.21 10.89 -23.32
C ALA A 541 29.03 9.64 -23.67
N SER A 542 28.49 8.82 -24.56
CA SER A 542 29.20 7.81 -25.32
C SER A 542 28.43 7.54 -26.60
#